data_AF-A0A971FYI5-F1
#
_entry.id   AF-A0A971FYI5-F1
#
_cell.length_a   1.000
_cell.length_b   1.000
_cell.length_c   1.000
_cell.angle_alpha   90.00
_cell.angle_beta   90.00
_cell.angle_gamma   90.00
#
_symmetry.space_group_name_H-M   'P 1'
#
loop_
_entity.id
_entity.type
_entity.pdbx_description
1 polymer ?
#
loop_
_entity_poly.entity_id
_entity_poly.type
_entity_poly.pdbx_seq_one_letter_code
_entity_poly.pdbx_strand_id
1 'polypeptide(L)'
;IPPQTFRDWRYLAVAVGAGACALAGHRTLGRLERSVLVLDAGGLALFCVTGAITALDHRVGAVGAVVLGAITGFGGGVLRDILLREVPVVLRTGLYAIPALIGSATVVVASEFGLDGPAAPILAAALCFGIRLAGIHFDLSVPGAGGVDDR
;
A
#
# COMPACT_ATOMS: atom_id res chain seq x y z
N ILE A 1 20.12 9.60 11.01
CA ILE A 1 19.62 8.35 11.63
C ILE A 1 19.41 7.35 10.49
N PRO A 2 20.06 6.17 10.49
CA PRO A 2 19.89 5.21 9.40
C PRO A 2 18.47 4.60 9.41
N PRO A 3 17.86 4.30 8.25
CA PRO A 3 16.52 3.69 8.19
C PRO A 3 16.51 2.29 8.82
N GLN A 4 15.39 1.88 9.42
CA GLN A 4 15.26 0.56 10.08
C GLN A 4 15.65 -0.60 9.15
N THR A 5 15.32 -0.51 7.86
CA THR A 5 15.66 -1.52 6.85
C THR A 5 17.15 -1.81 6.73
N PHE A 6 18.02 -0.81 6.93
CA PHE A 6 19.47 -0.99 6.88
C PHE A 6 20.08 -1.33 8.25
N ARG A 7 19.30 -1.22 9.32
CA ARG A 7 19.76 -1.47 10.69
C ARG A 7 19.59 -2.93 11.10
N ASP A 8 18.61 -3.63 10.52
CA ASP A 8 18.29 -5.01 10.87
C ASP A 8 18.35 -5.91 9.63
N TRP A 9 19.25 -6.89 9.67
CA TRP A 9 19.48 -7.85 8.59
C TRP A 9 18.22 -8.67 8.25
N ARG A 10 17.29 -8.79 9.20
CA ARG A 10 16.03 -9.52 9.01
C ARG A 10 15.17 -8.90 7.90
N TYR A 11 15.10 -7.58 7.80
CA TYR A 11 14.36 -6.91 6.72
C TYR A 11 14.98 -7.21 5.35
N LEU A 12 16.32 -7.17 5.28
CA LEU A 12 17.05 -7.49 4.05
C LEU A 12 16.87 -8.96 3.67
N ALA A 13 16.97 -9.88 4.64
CA ALA A 13 16.77 -11.31 4.41
C ALA A 13 15.36 -11.63 3.90
N VAL A 14 14.33 -11.01 4.48
CA VAL A 14 12.94 -11.16 4.01
C VAL A 14 12.77 -10.59 2.61
N ALA A 15 13.33 -9.42 2.31
CA ALA A 15 13.24 -8.80 0.98
C ALA A 15 13.93 -9.65 -0.10
N VAL A 16 15.17 -10.10 0.16
CA VAL A 16 15.93 -10.96 -0.77
C VAL A 16 15.23 -12.31 -0.94
N GLY A 17 14.74 -12.90 0.15
CA GLY A 17 13.99 -14.16 0.11
C GLY A 17 12.70 -14.05 -0.71
N ALA A 18 11.90 -12.99 -0.49
CA ALA A 18 10.69 -12.74 -1.27
C ALA A 18 11.00 -12.54 -2.76
N GLY A 19 12.05 -11.78 -3.08
CA GLY A 19 12.52 -11.59 -4.46
C GLY A 19 12.98 -12.90 -5.11
N ALA A 20 13.77 -13.72 -4.41
CA ALA A 20 14.21 -15.02 -4.90
C ALA A 20 13.04 -15.98 -5.14
N CYS A 21 12.06 -16.02 -4.23
CA CYS A 21 10.82 -16.79 -4.40
C CYS A 21 10.02 -16.31 -5.62
N ALA A 22 9.90 -14.99 -5.82
CA ALA A 22 9.22 -14.43 -6.98
C ALA A 22 9.94 -14.81 -8.30
N LEU A 23 11.28 -14.76 -8.34
CA LEU A 23 12.07 -15.15 -9.50
C LEU A 23 11.99 -16.65 -9.79
N ALA A 24 12.02 -17.51 -8.76
CA ALA A 24 11.83 -18.95 -8.92
C ALA A 24 10.44 -19.28 -9.50
N GLY A 25 9.43 -18.49 -9.14
CA GLY A 25 8.06 -18.60 -9.64
C GLY A 25 7.78 -17.96 -11.00
N HIS A 26 8.78 -17.35 -11.68
CA HIS A 26 8.55 -16.54 -12.90
C HIS A 26 7.90 -17.32 -14.06
N ARG A 27 8.06 -18.64 -14.14
CA ARG A 27 7.38 -19.48 -15.15
C ARG A 27 5.88 -19.65 -14.91
N THR A 28 5.40 -19.44 -13.68
CA THR A 28 4.00 -19.58 -13.28
C THR A 28 3.27 -18.22 -13.24
N LEU A 29 4.02 -17.12 -13.21
CA LEU A 29 3.52 -15.75 -13.03
C LEU A 29 2.61 -15.26 -14.16
N GLY A 30 2.75 -15.78 -15.39
CA GLY A 30 1.83 -15.49 -16.50
C GLY A 30 0.38 -15.95 -16.27
N ARG A 31 0.11 -16.77 -15.25
CA ARG A 31 -1.25 -17.24 -14.88
C ARG A 31 -1.77 -16.59 -13.58
N LEU A 32 -0.98 -15.71 -12.95
CA LEU A 32 -1.16 -15.26 -11.57
C LEU A 32 -1.30 -13.73 -11.39
N GLU A 33 -1.61 -12.97 -12.44
CA GLU A 33 -1.81 -11.51 -12.35
C GLU A 33 -2.76 -11.11 -11.22
N ARG A 34 -3.86 -11.85 -11.06
CA ARG A 34 -4.83 -11.63 -9.97
C ARG A 34 -4.22 -11.83 -8.59
N SER A 35 -3.35 -12.82 -8.40
CA SER A 35 -2.67 -13.07 -7.13
C SER A 35 -1.67 -11.97 -6.79
N VAL A 36 -0.97 -11.42 -7.78
CA VAL A 36 -0.06 -10.28 -7.58
C VAL A 36 -0.83 -9.06 -7.10
N LEU A 37 -2.00 -8.76 -7.69
CA LEU A 37 -2.86 -7.65 -7.27
C LEU A 37 -3.41 -7.81 -5.84
N VAL A 38 -3.75 -9.04 -5.43
CA VAL A 38 -4.21 -9.32 -4.07
C VAL A 38 -3.07 -9.17 -3.06
N LEU A 39 -1.87 -9.66 -3.39
CA LEU A 39 -0.69 -9.48 -2.54
C LEU A 39 -0.29 -8.01 -2.43
N ASP A 40 -0.40 -7.25 -3.52
CA ASP A 40 -0.20 -5.79 -3.57
C ASP A 40 -1.19 -5.06 -2.66
N ALA A 41 -2.48 -5.44 -2.70
CA ALA A 41 -3.50 -4.93 -1.78
C ALA A 41 -3.17 -5.22 -0.31
N GLY A 42 -2.65 -6.42 -0.02
CA GLY A 42 -2.23 -6.82 1.33
C GLY A 42 -1.03 -6.00 1.82
N GLY A 43 -0.03 -5.80 0.96
CA GLY A 43 1.13 -4.95 1.24
C GLY A 43 0.72 -3.50 1.50
N LEU A 44 -0.15 -2.94 0.64
CA LEU A 44 -0.70 -1.59 0.79
C LEU A 44 -1.37 -1.39 2.14
N ALA A 45 -2.24 -2.33 2.54
CA ALA A 45 -2.98 -2.27 3.81
C ALA A 45 -2.04 -2.38 5.03
N LEU A 46 -1.07 -3.29 5.00
CA LEU A 46 -0.12 -3.45 6.10
C LEU A 46 0.80 -2.23 6.26
N PHE A 47 1.31 -1.71 5.14
CA PHE A 47 2.26 -0.61 5.15
C PHE A 47 1.61 0.74 5.45
N CYS A 48 0.36 0.97 5.03
CA CYS A 48 -0.32 2.22 5.37
C CYS A 48 -0.67 2.33 6.86
N VAL A 49 -1.04 1.21 7.48
CA VAL A 49 -1.33 1.12 8.91
C VAL A 49 -0.04 1.25 9.72
N THR A 50 0.99 0.46 9.41
CA THR A 50 2.26 0.53 10.14
C THR A 50 2.96 1.88 9.97
N GLY A 51 2.88 2.50 8.79
CA GLY A 51 3.38 3.85 8.53
C GLY A 51 2.65 4.91 9.36
N ALA A 52 1.32 4.83 9.45
CA ALA A 52 0.53 5.77 10.27
C ALA A 52 0.85 5.63 11.76
N ILE A 53 0.94 4.39 12.28
CA ILE A 53 1.34 4.13 13.68
C ILE A 53 2.73 4.70 13.94
N THR A 54 3.70 4.38 13.07
CA THR A 54 5.07 4.88 13.22
C THR A 54 5.12 6.41 13.22
N ALA A 55 4.30 7.07 12.40
CA ALA A 55 4.21 8.52 12.37
C ALA A 55 3.67 9.09 13.69
N LEU A 56 2.60 8.49 14.24
CA LEU A 56 2.03 8.87 15.54
C LEU A 56 3.04 8.66 16.68
N ASP A 57 3.78 7.55 16.67
CA ASP A 57 4.83 7.25 17.65
C ASP A 57 5.94 8.31 17.65
N HIS A 58 6.23 8.90 16.49
CA HIS A 58 7.19 10.00 16.33
C HIS A 58 6.56 11.39 16.53
N ARG A 59 5.33 11.46 17.06
CA ARG A 59 4.58 12.69 17.32
C ARG A 59 4.38 13.56 16.08
N VAL A 60 4.28 12.93 14.91
CA VAL A 60 3.83 13.60 13.69
C VAL A 60 2.33 13.90 13.89
N GLY A 61 1.91 15.14 13.63
CA GLY A 61 0.51 15.53 13.77
C GLY A 61 -0.43 14.68 12.92
N ALA A 62 -1.70 14.57 13.31
CA ALA A 62 -2.71 13.68 12.71
C ALA A 62 -2.71 13.67 11.18
N VAL A 63 -2.76 14.86 10.56
CA VAL A 63 -2.74 14.99 9.07
C VAL A 63 -1.45 14.43 8.49
N GLY A 64 -0.30 14.72 9.10
CA GLY A 64 0.99 14.19 8.67
C GLY A 64 1.08 12.68 8.83
N ALA A 65 0.49 12.11 9.87
CA ALA A 65 0.44 10.66 10.09
C ALA A 65 -0.40 9.95 9.03
N VAL A 66 -1.55 10.52 8.63
CA VAL A 66 -2.38 9.98 7.53
C VAL A 66 -1.61 9.99 6.21
N VAL A 67 -0.99 11.13 5.89
CA VAL A 67 -0.23 11.29 4.63
C VAL A 67 0.99 10.36 4.61
N LEU A 68 1.76 10.31 5.69
CA LEU A 68 2.96 9.47 5.77
C LEU A 68 2.60 7.98 5.73
N GLY A 69 1.51 7.58 6.39
CA GLY A 69 0.94 6.25 6.28
C GLY A 69 0.58 5.91 4.84
N ALA A 70 -0.22 6.73 4.18
CA ALA A 70 -0.62 6.49 2.79
C ALA A 70 0.60 6.38 1.85
N ILE A 71 1.56 7.31 1.95
CA ILE A 71 2.81 7.28 1.15
C ILE A 71 3.61 6.02 1.43
N THR A 72 3.69 5.57 2.68
CA THR A 72 4.39 4.32 3.02
C THR A 72 3.68 3.11 2.39
N GLY A 73 2.35 3.13 2.38
CA GLY A 73 1.49 2.14 1.74
C GLY A 73 1.80 1.94 0.25
N PHE A 74 1.57 2.97 -0.56
CA PHE A 74 1.72 2.86 -2.01
C PHE A 74 3.15 3.09 -2.50
N GLY A 75 4.05 3.63 -1.66
CA GLY A 75 5.40 4.02 -2.05
C GLY A 75 6.24 2.87 -2.62
N GLY A 76 6.09 1.66 -2.08
CA GLY A 76 6.75 0.47 -2.61
C GLY A 76 6.26 0.09 -4.01
N GLY A 77 4.95 0.18 -4.25
CA GLY A 77 4.35 -0.05 -5.57
C GLY A 77 4.78 1.02 -6.57
N VAL A 78 4.79 2.30 -6.16
CA VAL A 78 5.30 3.40 -7.00
C VAL A 78 6.76 3.18 -7.37
N LEU A 79 7.61 2.79 -6.42
CA LEU A 79 9.01 2.51 -6.69
C LEU A 79 9.20 1.34 -7.66
N ARG A 80 8.42 0.26 -7.48
CA ARG A 80 8.38 -0.89 -8.41
C ARG A 80 8.04 -0.42 -9.82
N ASP A 81 6.98 0.36 -9.98
CA ASP A 81 6.50 0.81 -11.28
C ASP A 81 7.54 1.72 -11.98
N ILE A 82 8.20 2.62 -11.23
CA ILE A 82 9.29 3.46 -11.74
C ILE A 82 10.48 2.62 -12.22
N LEU A 83 10.88 1.60 -11.44
CA LEU A 83 11.99 0.70 -11.81
C LEU A 83 11.66 -0.11 -13.07
N LEU A 84 10.38 -0.43 -13.29
CA LEU A 84 9.87 -1.08 -14.50
C LEU A 84 9.67 -0.11 -15.67
N ARG A 85 9.93 1.19 -15.48
CA ARG A 85 9.68 2.27 -16.47
C ARG A 85 8.21 2.36 -16.91
N GLU A 86 7.29 2.04 -16.00
CA GLU A 86 5.86 2.21 -16.20
C GLU A 86 5.34 3.44 -15.45
N VAL A 87 4.20 3.98 -15.89
CA VAL A 87 3.50 5.02 -15.13
C VAL A 87 2.93 4.39 -13.85
N PRO A 88 3.25 4.92 -12.66
CA PRO A 88 2.77 4.36 -11.39
C PRO A 88 1.25 4.19 -11.37
N VAL A 89 0.79 3.05 -10.87
CA VAL A 89 -0.66 2.74 -10.77
C VAL A 89 -1.40 3.81 -9.96
N VAL A 90 -0.75 4.39 -8.94
CA VAL A 90 -1.33 5.46 -8.12
C VAL A 90 -1.71 6.71 -8.92
N LEU A 91 -1.01 6.98 -10.03
CA LEU A 91 -1.26 8.12 -10.91
C LEU A 91 -2.26 7.78 -12.03
N ARG A 92 -2.33 6.51 -12.44
CA ARG A 92 -3.28 6.05 -13.47
C ARG A 92 -4.69 5.85 -12.92
N THR A 93 -4.80 5.35 -11.70
CA THR A 93 -6.07 4.99 -11.09
C THR A 93 -6.31 5.89 -9.89
N GLY A 94 -7.18 6.90 -10.04
CA GLY A 94 -7.50 7.86 -8.96
C GLY A 94 -8.00 7.22 -7.65
N LEU A 95 -8.39 5.95 -7.70
CA LEU A 95 -8.88 5.17 -6.57
C LEU A 95 -7.79 4.36 -5.84
N TYR A 96 -6.53 4.36 -6.26
CA TYR A 96 -5.48 3.56 -5.60
C TYR A 96 -5.05 4.17 -4.26
N ALA A 97 -4.99 5.51 -4.17
CA ALA A 97 -4.57 6.22 -2.97
C ALA A 97 -5.67 6.26 -1.89
N ILE A 98 -6.95 6.22 -2.29
CA ILE A 98 -8.10 6.36 -1.39
C ILE A 98 -8.16 5.28 -0.31
N PRO A 99 -8.04 3.96 -0.61
CA PRO A 99 -8.00 2.92 0.41
C PRO A 99 -6.89 3.13 1.44
N ALA A 100 -5.71 3.56 0.99
CA ALA A 100 -4.57 3.81 1.87
C ALA A 100 -4.84 5.01 2.79
N LEU A 101 -5.41 6.09 2.25
CA LEU A 101 -5.82 7.26 3.04
C LEU A 101 -6.90 6.89 4.05
N ILE A 102 -7.90 6.10 3.67
CA ILE A 102 -8.95 5.64 4.57
C ILE A 102 -8.37 4.74 5.67
N GLY A 103 -7.49 3.80 5.32
CA GLY A 103 -6.82 2.92 6.29
C GLY A 103 -5.99 3.72 7.30
N SER A 104 -5.12 4.61 6.83
CA SER A 104 -4.30 5.45 7.70
C SER A 104 -5.14 6.42 8.54
N ALA A 105 -6.19 7.03 7.97
CA ALA A 105 -7.12 7.88 8.71
C ALA A 105 -7.87 7.10 9.80
N THR A 106 -8.29 5.87 9.53
CA THR A 106 -8.97 5.02 10.52
C THR A 106 -8.08 4.78 11.75
N VAL A 107 -6.79 4.50 11.54
CA VAL A 107 -5.81 4.33 12.63
C VAL A 107 -5.65 5.62 13.42
N VAL A 108 -5.48 6.75 12.74
CA VAL A 108 -5.27 8.05 13.39
C VAL A 108 -6.50 8.45 14.21
N VAL A 109 -7.70 8.31 13.65
CA VAL A 109 -8.95 8.59 14.37
C VAL A 109 -9.09 7.67 15.58
N ALA A 110 -8.81 6.37 15.45
CA ALA A 110 -8.88 5.45 16.58
C ALA A 110 -7.89 5.83 17.71
N SER A 111 -6.69 6.29 17.34
CA SER A 111 -5.69 6.77 18.30
C SER A 111 -6.16 8.03 19.04
N GLU A 112 -6.84 8.96 18.37
CA GLU A 112 -7.43 10.15 19.00
C GLU A 112 -8.52 9.80 20.03
N PHE A 113 -9.26 8.70 19.81
CA PHE A 113 -10.24 8.18 20.77
C PHE A 113 -9.62 7.32 21.90
N GLY A 114 -8.30 7.19 21.96
CA GLY A 114 -7.60 6.38 22.97
C GLY A 114 -7.80 4.87 22.79
N LEU A 115 -8.12 4.41 21.57
CA LEU A 115 -8.25 2.99 21.26
C LEU A 115 -6.88 2.39 20.94
N ASP A 116 -6.05 2.23 21.98
CA ASP A 116 -4.66 1.75 21.86
C ASP A 116 -4.54 0.22 21.64
N GLY A 117 -5.67 -0.46 21.41
CA GLY A 117 -5.72 -1.91 21.22
C GLY A 117 -5.31 -2.34 19.80
N PRO A 118 -4.89 -3.61 19.63
CA PRO A 118 -4.57 -4.17 18.30
C PRO A 118 -5.78 -4.23 17.36
N ALA A 119 -7.00 -4.11 17.90
CA ALA A 119 -8.23 -4.12 17.13
C ALA A 119 -8.32 -2.97 16.11
N ALA A 120 -7.88 -1.76 16.47
CA ALA A 120 -7.96 -0.60 15.58
C ALA A 120 -7.07 -0.74 14.32
N PRO A 121 -5.77 -1.10 14.45
CA PRO A 121 -4.93 -1.43 13.30
C PRO A 121 -5.47 -2.58 12.44
N ILE A 122 -6.00 -3.64 13.07
CA ILE A 122 -6.56 -4.79 12.35
C ILE A 122 -7.80 -4.38 11.54
N LEU A 123 -8.71 -3.61 12.13
CA LEU A 123 -9.90 -3.09 11.45
C LEU A 123 -9.50 -2.15 10.31
N ALA A 124 -8.55 -1.24 10.53
CA ALA A 124 -8.05 -0.36 9.49
C ALA A 124 -7.40 -1.11 8.32
N ALA A 125 -6.60 -2.14 8.61
CA ALA A 125 -6.00 -3.00 7.59
C ALA A 125 -7.07 -3.78 6.82
N ALA A 126 -8.05 -4.36 7.52
CA ALA A 126 -9.17 -5.08 6.91
C ALA A 126 -10.03 -4.18 6.03
N LEU A 127 -10.30 -2.94 6.46
CA LEU A 127 -11.02 -1.93 5.67
C LEU A 127 -10.24 -1.56 4.41
N CYS A 128 -8.96 -1.19 4.54
CA CYS A 128 -8.11 -0.85 3.40
C CYS A 128 -8.03 -2.02 2.39
N PHE A 129 -7.77 -3.22 2.90
CA PHE A 129 -7.69 -4.43 2.08
C PHE A 129 -9.04 -4.73 1.40
N GLY A 130 -10.15 -4.66 2.13
CA GLY A 130 -11.49 -4.91 1.62
C GLY A 130 -11.89 -3.93 0.52
N ILE A 131 -11.64 -2.63 0.71
CA ILE A 131 -11.89 -1.61 -0.32
C ILE A 131 -11.06 -1.89 -1.57
N ARG A 132 -9.78 -2.27 -1.39
CA ARG A 132 -8.90 -2.57 -2.52
C ARG A 132 -9.34 -3.85 -3.26
N LEU A 133 -9.74 -4.89 -2.52
CA LEU A 133 -10.25 -6.14 -3.08
C LEU A 133 -11.56 -5.93 -3.84
N ALA A 134 -12.45 -5.10 -3.30
CA ALA A 134 -13.67 -4.68 -4.00
C ALA A 134 -13.33 -3.93 -5.29
N GLY A 135 -12.38 -2.98 -5.26
CA GLY A 135 -11.92 -2.27 -6.46
C GLY A 135 -11.36 -3.18 -7.55
N ILE A 136 -10.65 -4.25 -7.16
CA ILE A 136 -10.16 -5.29 -8.09
C ILE A 136 -11.30 -6.16 -8.62
N HIS A 137 -12.31 -6.46 -7.81
CA HIS A 137 -13.43 -7.32 -8.20
C HIS A 137 -14.44 -6.61 -9.11
N PHE A 138 -14.73 -5.34 -8.84
CA PHE A 138 -15.68 -4.53 -9.59
C PHE A 138 -15.07 -3.88 -10.83
N ASP A 139 -13.81 -4.19 -11.16
CA ASP A 139 -13.07 -3.64 -12.30
C ASP A 139 -13.30 -2.13 -12.44
N LEU A 140 -13.16 -1.42 -11.31
CA LEU A 140 -13.48 0.00 -11.20
C LEU A 140 -12.36 0.84 -11.85
N SER A 141 -12.13 0.55 -13.13
CA SER A 141 -11.51 1.39 -14.11
C SER A 141 -12.46 2.56 -14.31
N VAL A 142 -12.28 3.63 -13.53
CA VAL A 142 -12.95 4.91 -13.83
C VAL A 142 -12.63 5.21 -15.29
N PRO A 143 -13.62 5.28 -16.20
CA PRO A 143 -13.38 5.58 -17.59
C PRO A 143 -12.53 6.85 -17.64
N GLY A 144 -11.36 6.74 -18.25
CA GLY A 144 -10.45 7.86 -18.40
C GLY A 144 -11.23 9.06 -18.90
N ALA A 145 -11.09 10.18 -18.20
CA ALA A 145 -11.56 11.45 -18.70
C ALA A 145 -10.84 11.71 -20.04
N GLY A 146 -11.59 11.60 -21.13
CA GLY A 146 -11.24 12.12 -22.45
C GLY A 146 -10.52 11.13 -23.36
N GLY A 147 -11.27 10.60 -24.32
CA GLY A 147 -10.69 10.46 -25.65
C GLY A 147 -10.28 11.83 -26.15
N VAL A 148 -9.03 11.94 -26.58
CA VAL A 148 -8.65 12.83 -27.67
C VAL A 148 -7.99 11.91 -28.69
N ASP A 149 -8.84 11.33 -29.52
CA ASP A 149 -8.46 11.07 -30.91
C ASP A 149 -8.48 12.43 -31.60
N ASP A 150 -7.33 12.86 -32.12
CA ASP A 150 -7.27 13.59 -33.39
C ASP A 150 -5.80 13.71 -33.85
N ARG A 151 -5.45 12.81 -34.79
CA ARG A 151 -4.45 12.92 -35.87
C ARG A 151 -2.99 12.56 -35.61
#